data_AF-A0A1H5SFZ4-F1
#
_entry.id   AF-A0A1H5SFZ4-F1
#
_cell.length_a   1.000
_cell.length_b   1.000
_cell.length_c   1.000
_cell.angle_alpha   90.00
_cell.angle_beta   90.00
_cell.angle_gamma   90.00
#
_symmetry.space_group_name_H-M   'P 1'
#
loop_
_entity.id
_entity.type
_entity.pdbx_description
1 polymer ?
#
loop_
_entity_poly.entity_id
_entity_poly.type
_entity_poly.pdbx_seq_one_letter_code
_entity_poly.pdbx_strand_id
1 'polypeptide(L)' 'MAGTLLPLMAAADTSPARLQGEACWYCGTVSGLAPIGEVTTPVPGGLRVLPVVGCSAHPQIVRAA' A
#
# COMPACT_ATOMS: atom_id res chain seq x y z
N MET A 1 34.05 20.42 1.20
CA MET A 1 33.34 19.38 1.97
C MET A 1 32.11 19.02 1.14
N ALA A 2 32.21 18.04 0.26
CA ALA A 2 31.10 17.64 -0.62
C ALA A 2 30.26 16.61 0.12
N GLY A 3 29.07 17.01 0.57
CA GLY A 3 28.07 16.09 1.12
C GLY A 3 27.45 15.29 -0.01
N THR A 4 27.78 14.01 -0.09
CA THR A 4 27.12 13.05 -0.98
C THR A 4 25.66 12.91 -0.53
N LEU A 5 24.75 13.54 -1.27
CA LEU A 5 23.32 13.20 -1.23
C LEU A 5 23.18 11.80 -1.83
N LEU A 6 23.24 10.75 -1.00
CA LEU A 6 22.78 9.44 -1.44
C LEU A 6 21.31 9.61 -1.87
N PRO A 7 20.92 9.14 -3.07
CA PRO A 7 19.51 9.00 -3.37
C PRO A 7 18.97 8.02 -2.32
N LEU A 8 18.12 8.52 -1.42
CA LEU A 8 17.22 7.70 -0.65
C LEU A 8 16.33 6.99 -1.67
N MET A 9 16.84 5.89 -2.24
CA MET A 9 15.99 4.88 -2.82
C MET A 9 15.07 4.49 -1.69
N ALA A 10 13.83 4.98 -1.74
CA ALA A 10 12.80 4.62 -0.79
C ALA A 10 12.82 3.10 -0.74
N ALA A 11 13.33 2.54 0.37
CA ALA A 11 13.40 1.10 0.53
C ALA A 11 11.97 0.61 0.28
N ALA A 12 11.81 -0.24 -0.74
CA ALA A 12 10.51 -0.81 -1.04
C ALA A 12 10.00 -1.41 0.26
N ASP A 13 8.86 -0.91 0.76
CA ASP A 13 8.40 -1.29 2.09
C ASP A 13 8.21 -2.80 2.12
N THR A 14 8.94 -3.45 3.02
CA THR A 14 8.94 -4.91 3.16
C THR A 14 7.98 -5.37 4.25
N SER A 15 7.30 -4.44 4.94
CA SER A 15 6.36 -4.80 6.00
C SER A 15 5.19 -5.60 5.42
N PRO A 16 5.01 -6.87 5.80
CA PRO A 16 3.91 -7.69 5.30
C PRO A 16 2.56 -7.04 5.58
N ALA A 17 2.40 -6.42 6.75
CA ALA A 17 1.17 -5.72 7.12
C ALA A 17 0.84 -4.58 6.15
N ARG A 18 1.84 -3.80 5.72
CA ARG A 18 1.62 -2.73 4.72
C ARG A 18 1.43 -3.28 3.31
N LEU A 19 2.08 -4.41 2.98
CA LEU A 19 1.94 -5.09 1.69
C LEU A 19 0.55 -5.72 1.50
N GLN A 20 -0.04 -6.23 2.59
CA GLN A 20 -1.36 -6.88 2.61
C GLN A 20 -2.52 -5.90 2.91
N GLY A 21 -2.25 -4.60 3.01
CA GLY A 21 -3.27 -3.58 3.31
C GLY A 21 -3.78 -3.59 4.75
N GLU A 22 -3.10 -4.27 5.67
CA GLU A 22 -3.39 -4.31 7.12
C GLU A 22 -2.83 -3.09 7.88
N ALA A 23 -1.96 -2.32 7.25
CA ALA A 23 -1.40 -1.07 7.76
C ALA A 23 -1.30 -0.01 6.65
N CYS A 24 -1.52 1.26 7.00
CA CYS A 24 -1.32 2.37 6.07
C CYS A 24 0.14 2.43 5.63
N TRP A 25 0.37 2.45 4.33
CA TRP A 25 1.72 2.54 3.76
C TRP A 25 2.47 3.80 4.19
N TYR A 26 1.77 4.91 4.42
CA TYR A 26 2.39 6.19 4.75
C TYR A 26 2.65 6.35 6.25
N CYS A 27 1.60 6.27 7.09
CA CYS A 27 1.73 6.50 8.53
C CYS A 27 1.84 5.24 9.38
N GLY A 28 1.64 4.05 8.80
CA GLY A 28 1.70 2.77 9.52
C GLY A 28 0.51 2.48 10.44
N THR A 29 -0.55 3.32 10.44
CA THR A 29 -1.74 3.03 11.26
C THR A 29 -2.44 1.76 10.81
N VAL A 30 -2.89 0.96 11.77
CA VAL A 30 -3.75 -0.21 11.55
C VAL A 30 -5.23 0.12 11.81
N SER A 31 -5.52 1.28 12.41
CA SER A 31 -6.87 1.76 12.68
C SER A 31 -7.31 2.76 11.61
N GLY A 32 -8.61 2.76 11.28
CA GLY A 32 -9.17 3.64 10.25
C GLY A 32 -8.83 3.20 8.83
N LEU A 33 -8.52 1.92 8.63
CA LEU A 33 -8.39 1.29 7.33
C LEU A 33 -9.74 0.76 6.88
N ALA A 34 -10.15 1.10 5.66
CA ALA A 34 -11.41 0.66 5.09
C ALA A 34 -11.26 0.35 3.60
N PRO A 35 -12.06 -0.60 3.07
CA PRO A 35 -12.16 -0.79 1.63
C PRO A 35 -12.76 0.46 0.99
N ILE A 36 -12.09 0.99 -0.02
CA ILE A 36 -12.49 2.20 -0.77
C ILE A 36 -12.72 1.91 -2.25
N GLY A 37 -12.52 0.67 -2.67
CA GLY A 37 -12.68 0.23 -4.05
C GLY A 37 -12.20 -1.20 -4.24
N GLU A 38 -12.09 -1.62 -5.49
CA GLU A 38 -11.61 -2.95 -5.86
C GLU A 38 -10.81 -2.88 -7.18
N VAL A 39 -9.82 -3.75 -7.30
CA VAL A 39 -9.05 -3.97 -8.52
C VAL A 39 -9.31 -5.37 -9.01
N THR A 40 -9.70 -5.49 -10.28
CA THR A 40 -9.85 -6.79 -10.93
C THR A 40 -8.57 -7.09 -11.70
N THR A 41 -7.96 -8.23 -11.40
CA THR A 41 -6.74 -8.71 -12.06
C THR A 41 -7.00 -10.03 -12.79
N PRO A 42 -6.54 -10.19 -14.03
CA PRO A 42 -6.65 -11.47 -14.72
C PRO A 42 -5.69 -12.49 -14.08
N VAL A 43 -6.19 -13.70 -13.85
CA VAL A 43 -5.43 -14.85 -13.34
C VAL A 43 -5.67 -16.06 -14.22
N PRO A 44 -4.76 -17.05 -14.27
CA PRO A 44 -5.04 -18.30 -14.98
C PRO A 44 -6.35 -18.93 -14.46
N GLY A 45 -7.34 -19.08 -15.35
CA GLY A 45 -8.65 -19.62 -15.00
C GLY A 45 -9.72 -18.59 -14.60
N GLY A 46 -9.46 -17.28 -14.66
CA GLY A 46 -10.51 -16.28 -14.49
C GLY A 46 -10.05 -14.88 -14.08
N LEU A 47 -10.91 -14.21 -13.31
CA LEU A 47 -10.66 -12.88 -12.75
C LEU A 47 -10.57 -12.98 -11.22
N ARG A 48 -9.56 -12.33 -10.65
CA ARG A 48 -9.42 -12.16 -9.20
C ARG A 48 -9.74 -10.71 -8.85
N VAL A 49 -10.74 -10.52 -7.99
CA VAL A 49 -11.11 -9.22 -7.44
C VAL A 49 -10.38 -9.03 -6.11
N LEU A 50 -9.68 -7.91 -5.97
CA LEU A 50 -8.89 -7.55 -4.80
C LEU A 50 -9.44 -6.24 -4.21
N PRO A 51 -9.83 -6.19 -2.93
CA PRO A 51 -10.27 -4.94 -2.33
C PRO A 51 -9.09 -3.96 -2.23
N VAL A 52 -9.35 -2.69 -2.55
CA VAL A 52 -8.42 -1.60 -2.31
C VAL A 52 -8.70 -1.04 -0.92
N VAL A 53 -7.71 -1.13 -0.03
CA VAL A 53 -7.78 -0.59 1.32
C VAL A 53 -7.11 0.79 1.35
N GLY A 54 -7.79 1.76 1.97
CA GLY A 54 -7.31 3.12 2.17
C GLY A 54 -7.33 3.53 3.64
N CYS A 55 -6.50 4.50 4.00
CA CYS A 55 -6.46 5.10 5.34
C CYS A 55 -7.30 6.38 5.38
N SER A 56 -8.19 6.52 6.36
CA SER A 56 -9.04 7.71 6.52
C SER A 56 -8.24 9.01 6.68
N ALA A 57 -7.05 8.95 7.29
CA ALA A 57 -6.16 10.11 7.45
C ALA A 57 -5.35 10.44 6.18
N HIS A 58 -5.19 9.47 5.27
CA HIS A 58 -4.40 9.61 4.03
C HIS A 58 -5.16 8.95 2.88
N PRO A 59 -6.30 9.51 2.43
CA PRO A 59 -7.20 8.86 1.46
C PRO A 59 -6.56 8.64 0.08
N GLN A 60 -5.52 9.40 -0.24
CA GLN A 60 -4.72 9.25 -1.46
C GLN A 60 -3.75 8.05 -1.41
N ILE A 61 -3.55 7.44 -0.22
CA ILE A 61 -2.64 6.30 -0.03
C ILE A 61 -3.49 5.04 0.04
N VAL A 62 -3.41 4.25 -1.04
CA VAL A 62 -4.31 3.13 -1.29
C VAL A 62 -3.53 1.90 -1.76
N ARG A 63 -4.00 0.70 -1.43
CA ARG A 63 -3.35 -0.56 -1.80
C ARG A 63 -4.40 -1.64 -2.06
N ALA A 64 -4.24 -2.40 -3.16
CA ALA A 64 -4.99 -3.63 -3.37
C ALA A 64 -4.44 -4.74 -2.45
N ALA A 65 -5.31 -5.38 -1.67
CA ALA A 65 -5.01 -6.52 -0.80
C ALA A 65 -5.32 -7.86 -1.51
#